data_AF-A0A2D9CIT7-F1
#
_entry.id   AF-A0A2D9CIT7-F1
#
_cell.length_a   1.000
_cell.length_b   1.000
_cell.length_c   1.000
_cell.angle_alpha   90.00
_cell.angle_beta   90.00
_cell.angle_gamma   90.00
#
_symmetry.space_group_name_H-M   'P 1'
#
loop_
_entity.id
_entity.type
_entity.pdbx_description
1 polymer ?
#
loop_
_entity_poly.entity_id
_entity_poly.type
_entity_poly.pdbx_seq_one_letter_code
_entity_poly.pdbx_strand_id
1 'polypeptide(L)' 'MAKSLTPALEAEYKFLKQQVDFWMEAQIKKDASPSVKNRYWHAKDDLTKFVSNRRKEGFHI' A
#
# COMPACT_ATOMS: atom_id res chain seq x y z
N MET A 1 -2.70 -16.60 -18.94
CA MET A 1 -1.85 -17.00 -17.79
C MET A 1 -1.54 -15.74 -17.01
N ALA A 2 -1.89 -15.67 -15.73
CA ALA A 2 -1.55 -14.50 -14.91
C ALA A 2 -0.05 -14.51 -14.58
N LYS A 3 0.62 -13.36 -14.66
CA LYS A 3 2.05 -13.24 -14.36
C LYS A 3 2.24 -13.24 -12.84
N SER A 4 3.19 -14.03 -12.35
CA SER A 4 3.65 -13.90 -10.97
C SER A 4 4.42 -12.61 -10.77
N LEU A 5 4.36 -12.03 -9.57
CA LEU A 5 5.15 -10.85 -9.22
C LEU A 5 6.65 -11.18 -9.33
N THR A 6 7.43 -10.23 -9.82
CA THR A 6 8.89 -10.32 -9.73
C THR A 6 9.32 -10.00 -8.30
N PRO A 7 10.52 -10.43 -7.85
CA PRO A 7 11.00 -10.10 -6.50
C PRO A 7 11.01 -8.60 -6.20
N ALA A 8 11.28 -7.77 -7.21
CA ALA A 8 11.22 -6.30 -7.06
C ALA A 8 9.79 -5.80 -6.80
N LEU A 9 8.80 -6.31 -7.55
CA LEU A 9 7.40 -5.95 -7.36
C LEU A 9 6.84 -6.47 -6.04
N GLU A 10 7.27 -7.65 -5.58
CA GLU A 10 6.91 -8.17 -4.26
C GLU A 10 7.48 -7.30 -3.13
N ALA A 11 8.73 -6.83 -3.26
CA ALA A 11 9.35 -5.94 -2.30
C ALA A 11 8.62 -4.59 -2.23
N GLU A 12 8.28 -4.01 -3.39
CA GLU A 12 7.51 -2.77 -3.48
C GLU A 12 6.11 -2.93 -2.87
N TYR A 13 5.41 -4.03 -3.19
CA TYR A 13 4.12 -4.33 -2.58
C TYR A 13 4.21 -4.45 -1.05
N LYS A 14 5.20 -5.19 -0.54
CA LYS A 14 5.42 -5.33 0.90
C LYS A 14 5.70 -3.99 1.56
N PHE A 15 6.52 -3.15 0.95
CA PHE A 15 6.82 -1.81 1.44
C PHE A 15 5.56 -0.93 1.51
N LEU A 16 4.76 -0.88 0.44
CA LEU A 16 3.51 -0.12 0.42
C LEU A 16 2.51 -0.64 1.45
N LYS A 17 2.39 -1.96 1.60
CA LYS A 17 1.54 -2.58 2.61
C LYS A 17 1.98 -2.20 4.03
N GLN A 18 3.28 -2.27 4.32
CA GLN A 18 3.84 -1.87 5.62
C GLN A 18 3.57 -0.39 5.93
N GLN A 19 3.62 0.49 4.93
CA GLN A 19 3.25 1.90 5.13
C GLN A 19 1.78 2.06 5.47
N VAL A 20 0.88 1.35 4.78
CA VAL A 20 -0.56 1.38 5.09
C VAL A 20 -0.80 0.89 6.52
N ASP A 21 -0.21 -0.24 6.90
CA ASP A 21 -0.38 -0.83 8.23
C ASP A 21 0.14 0.12 9.31
N PHE A 22 1.33 0.70 9.12
CA PHE A 22 1.90 1.69 10.05
C PHE A 22 0.99 2.90 10.26
N TRP A 23 0.50 3.51 9.17
CA TRP A 23 -0.37 4.68 9.29
C TRP A 23 -1.77 4.33 9.79
N MET A 24 -2.24 3.11 9.52
CA MET A 24 -3.49 2.59 10.07
C MET A 24 -3.42 2.48 11.60
N GLU A 25 -2.33 1.92 12.13
CA GLU A 25 -2.09 1.84 13.56
C GLU A 25 -1.87 3.22 14.17
N ALA A 26 -1.17 4.12 13.46
CA ALA A 26 -0.92 5.46 13.94
C ALA A 26 -2.21 6.29 14.06
N GLN A 27 -3.14 6.19 13.11
CA GLN A 27 -4.35 7.05 13.10
C GLN A 27 -5.36 6.71 14.20
N ILE A 28 -5.32 5.48 14.72
CA ILE A 28 -6.22 5.04 15.80
C ILE A 28 -5.70 5.43 17.19
N LYS A 29 -4.46 5.91 17.30
CA LYS A 29 -3.89 6.37 18.57
C LYS A 29 -4.60 7.64 19.03
N LYS A 30 -4.81 7.74 20.35
CA LYS A 30 -5.53 8.85 20.98
C LYS A 30 -4.82 10.20 20.82
N ASP A 31 -3.50 10.17 20.69
CA ASP A 31 -2.59 11.29 20.52
C ASP A 31 -2.14 11.48 19.06
N ALA A 32 -2.83 10.86 18.10
CA ALA A 32 -2.48 10.96 16.68
C ALA A 32 -2.55 12.41 16.18
N SER A 33 -1.47 12.86 15.53
CA SER A 33 -1.48 14.15 14.83
C SER A 33 -2.57 14.19 13.74
N PRO A 34 -3.21 15.34 13.48
CA PRO A 34 -4.19 15.48 12.40
C PRO A 34 -3.67 15.02 11.02
N SER A 35 -2.36 15.13 10.78
CA SER A 35 -1.72 14.71 9.53
C SER A 35 -1.70 13.19 9.32
N VAL A 36 -1.86 12.39 10.38
CA VAL A 36 -1.76 10.93 10.34
C VAL A 36 -2.87 10.32 9.49
N LYS A 37 -4.10 10.88 9.57
CA LYS A 37 -5.21 10.46 8.70
C LYS A 37 -4.90 10.68 7.23
N ASN A 38 -4.36 11.85 6.88
CA ASN A 38 -3.98 12.14 5.49
C ASN A 38 -2.90 11.18 5.00
N ARG A 39 -1.88 10.93 5.83
CA ARG A 39 -0.81 9.98 5.50
C ARG A 39 -1.33 8.56 5.28
N TYR A 40 -2.27 8.10 6.11
CA TYR A 40 -2.95 6.83 5.91
C TYR A 40 -3.68 6.77 4.57
N TRP A 41 -4.46 7.81 4.24
CA TRP A 41 -5.18 7.88 2.97
C TRP A 41 -4.24 7.88 1.76
N HIS A 42 -3.14 8.62 1.80
CA HIS A 42 -2.14 8.62 0.74
C HIS A 42 -1.48 7.25 0.58
N ALA A 43 -1.03 6.62 1.68
CA ALA A 43 -0.44 5.28 1.62
C ALA A 43 -1.41 4.24 1.04
N LYS A 44 -2.71 4.34 1.40
CA LYS A 44 -3.75 3.46 0.88
C LYS A 44 -3.98 3.67 -0.63
N ASP A 45 -3.97 4.93 -1.08
CA ASP A 45 -4.12 5.28 -2.48
C ASP A 45 -2.92 4.77 -3.30
N ASP A 46 -1.70 4.93 -2.81
CA ASP A 46 -0.48 4.41 -3.45
C ASP A 46 -0.52 2.88 -3.60
N LEU A 47 -0.88 2.15 -2.53
CA LEU A 47 -1.04 0.70 -2.60
C LEU A 47 -2.12 0.28 -3.60
N THR A 48 -3.24 1.00 -3.62
CA THR A 48 -4.37 0.71 -4.53
C THR A 48 -3.97 0.94 -5.98
N LYS A 49 -3.29 2.04 -6.27
CA LYS A 49 -2.75 2.36 -7.59
C LYS A 49 -1.74 1.31 -8.05
N PHE A 50 -0.82 0.91 -7.16
CA PHE A 50 0.15 -0.14 -7.45
C PHE A 50 -0.57 -1.44 -7.86
N VAL A 51 -1.47 -1.95 -7.02
CA VAL A 51 -2.22 -3.19 -7.29
C VAL A 51 -3.03 -3.06 -8.59
N SER A 52 -3.73 -1.95 -8.80
CA SER A 52 -4.52 -1.73 -10.01
C SER A 52 -3.66 -1.74 -11.26
N ASN A 53 -2.48 -1.11 -11.24
CA ASN A 53 -1.58 -1.07 -12.39
C ASN A 53 -0.99 -2.46 -12.67
N ARG A 54 -0.55 -3.18 -11.64
CA ARG A 54 -0.04 -4.54 -11.78
C ARG A 54 -1.09 -5.50 -12.35
N ARG A 55 -2.35 -5.40 -11.90
CA ARG A 55 -3.47 -6.19 -12.47
C ARG A 55 -3.69 -5.88 -13.95
N LYS A 56 -3.65 -4.60 -14.36
CA LYS A 56 -3.78 -4.19 -15.77
C LYS A 56 -2.64 -4.73 -16.64
N GLU A 57 -1.43 -4.82 -16.08
CA GLU A 57 -0.25 -5.42 -16.74
C GLU A 57 -0.29 -6.96 -16.81
N GLY A 58 -1.30 -7.58 -16.18
CA GLY A 58 -1.56 -9.01 -16.17
C GLY A 58 -0.94 -9.76 -14.99
N PHE A 59 -0.45 -9.07 -13.97
CA PHE A 59 0.05 -9.69 -12.74
C PHE A 59 -1.08 -10.16 -11.82
N HIS A 60 -0.84 -11.25 -11.09
CA HIS A 60 -1.74 -11.77 -10.07
C HIS A 60 -1.36 -11.24 -8.68
N ILE A 61 -2.13 -10.26 -8.18
CA ILE A 61 -1.95 -9.61 -6.89
C ILE A 61 -3.28 -9.03 -6.39
#